data_AF-Q65IN8-F1
#
_entry.id   AF-Q65IN8-F1
#
_cell.length_a   1.000
_cell.length_b   1.000
_cell.length_c   1.000
_cell.angle_alpha   90.00
_cell.angle_beta   90.00
_cell.angle_gamma   90.00
#
_symmetry.space_group_name_H-M   'P 1'
#
loop_
_entity.id
_entity.type
_entity.pdbx_description
1 polymer ?
#
loop_
_entity_poly.entity_id
_entity_poly.type
_entity_poly.pdbx_seq_one_letter_code
_entity_poly.pdbx_strand_id
1 'polypeptide(L)'
;MKARRFFVSVLCYAVFFIGKAPDIPAAEALLLLSMLFFVPAALDLIQHENGMFRLISVCFPYAACSASLSLLFHSPLFSLVWLCYTGMIALYGALRLWEREGRSLEEASIDSGLLYLPFGGGWLFAYTLNLQVMDFSPLIVLLTAVHFHYSAFLIPIFNGMLGRKLKKKGLLYAAVTWLIMLSPLFIAIGISFSKTIDVIAVALYLSALYGSGFLASITAFKNSAARRFVIFSSFTLMITIAFSLIYSYGVFRGRTTFTIQEMIWIHGLVNAFGVIIPALTGWRLESPGPGCERRQGETMSNIYGTWKIGADFLHRHRLQTDSSYQGLADDMSAFQSKGFQPEKVSPLILDFYEHTADYSLTAEISWRPWFKPLAHMYQLISRKTGQIHLGTKTGRQTMDGEIIGVDSARDGRKNVRAWIRTNEVGETVFVALYSAHTHDHITYMNIALPLPFSNMTGILKPKAEDGCLILTSSDKRSDRGDEGIFLSTGTGTFKLPLAERFIIKEQGRKRLCAHHRMWLFGIRFLDIQYHIEKKDSAVKRAKIANES
;
A
#
# COMPACT_ATOMS: atom_id res chain seq x y z
N MET A 1 -7.99 1.28 22.18
CA MET A 1 -7.96 2.39 21.19
C MET A 1 -9.35 2.85 20.74
N LYS A 2 -10.25 1.97 20.28
CA LYS A 2 -11.60 2.34 19.78
C LYS A 2 -12.44 3.18 20.75
N ALA A 3 -12.55 2.75 22.01
CA ALA A 3 -13.30 3.49 23.04
C ALA A 3 -12.76 4.92 23.29
N ARG A 4 -11.43 5.08 23.32
CA ARG A 4 -10.78 6.39 23.47
C ARG A 4 -11.11 7.33 22.30
N ARG A 5 -11.05 6.84 21.05
CA ARG A 5 -11.40 7.64 19.87
C ARG A 5 -12.86 8.09 19.93
N PHE A 6 -13.77 7.18 20.25
CA PHE A 6 -15.20 7.50 20.38
C PHE A 6 -15.46 8.54 21.47
N PHE A 7 -14.85 8.40 22.64
CA PHE A 7 -14.98 9.37 23.73
C PHE A 7 -14.50 10.77 23.31
N VAL A 8 -13.35 10.86 22.64
CA VAL A 8 -12.82 12.14 22.13
C VAL A 8 -13.77 12.75 21.10
N SER A 9 -14.33 11.96 20.19
CA SER A 9 -15.33 12.42 19.22
C SER A 9 -16.57 13.00 19.90
N VAL A 10 -17.12 12.30 20.90
CA VAL A 10 -18.29 12.77 21.65
C VAL A 10 -17.98 14.08 22.37
N LEU A 11 -16.82 14.17 23.05
CA LEU A 11 -16.40 15.38 23.75
C LEU A 11 -16.21 16.56 22.78
N CYS A 12 -15.50 16.36 21.67
CA CYS A 12 -15.26 17.40 20.67
C CYS A 12 -16.56 17.91 20.04
N TYR A 13 -17.52 17.03 19.79
CA TYR A 13 -18.82 17.39 19.23
C TYR A 13 -19.68 18.14 20.26
N ALA A 14 -19.70 17.67 21.51
CA ALA A 14 -20.42 18.36 22.58
C ALA A 14 -19.87 19.78 22.82
N VAL A 15 -18.54 19.94 22.87
CA VAL A 15 -17.89 21.26 23.01
C VAL A 15 -18.23 22.17 21.83
N PHE A 16 -18.28 21.64 20.60
CA PHE A 16 -18.71 22.41 19.43
C PHE A 16 -20.14 22.94 19.59
N PHE A 17 -21.08 22.08 19.98
CA PHE A 17 -22.49 22.48 20.20
C PHE A 17 -22.63 23.51 21.31
N ILE A 18 -21.91 23.33 22.43
CA ILE A 18 -21.93 24.28 23.54
C ILE A 18 -21.34 25.64 23.11
N GLY A 19 -20.23 25.63 22.36
CA GLY A 19 -19.55 26.85 21.93
C GLY A 19 -20.27 27.66 20.86
N LYS A 20 -21.11 27.02 20.04
CA LYS A 20 -21.90 27.68 18.97
C LYS A 20 -23.36 27.94 19.36
N ALA A 21 -23.82 27.43 20.50
CA ALA A 21 -25.18 27.69 20.97
C ALA A 21 -25.41 29.20 21.22
N PRO A 22 -26.60 29.74 20.88
CA PRO A 22 -27.78 29.03 20.37
C PRO A 22 -27.77 28.79 18.84
N ASP A 23 -26.95 29.50 18.09
CA ASP A 23 -26.98 29.54 16.62
C ASP A 23 -26.02 28.52 15.99
N ILE A 24 -26.41 27.25 16.00
CA ILE A 24 -25.59 26.15 15.48
C ILE A 24 -25.71 26.04 13.95
N PRO A 25 -24.64 26.29 13.17
CA PRO A 25 -24.71 26.19 11.72
C PRO A 25 -24.81 24.73 11.28
N ALA A 26 -25.90 24.36 10.60
CA ALA A 26 -26.17 22.98 10.21
C ALA A 26 -25.07 22.37 9.33
N ALA A 27 -24.49 23.15 8.40
CA ALA A 27 -23.41 22.67 7.53
C ALA A 27 -22.11 22.36 8.30
N GLU A 28 -21.73 23.21 9.26
CA GLU A 28 -20.56 22.95 10.12
C GLU A 28 -20.80 21.72 11.01
N ALA A 29 -21.99 21.60 11.59
CA ALA A 29 -22.36 20.45 12.42
C ALA A 29 -22.32 19.13 11.64
N LEU A 30 -22.87 19.11 10.42
CA LEU A 30 -22.81 17.94 9.53
C LEU A 30 -21.37 17.60 9.13
N LEU A 31 -20.56 18.62 8.79
CA LEU A 31 -19.15 18.40 8.47
C LEU A 31 -18.41 17.75 9.65
N LEU A 32 -18.56 18.32 10.84
CA LEU A 32 -17.92 17.83 12.05
C LEU A 32 -18.42 16.43 12.44
N LEU A 33 -19.71 16.14 12.24
CA LEU A 33 -20.28 14.81 12.44
C LEU A 33 -19.55 13.75 11.60
N SER A 34 -19.28 14.02 10.33
CA SER A 34 -18.50 13.07 9.51
C SER A 34 -17.06 12.94 9.98
N MET A 35 -16.37 14.06 10.23
CA MET A 35 -14.98 14.08 10.69
C MET A 35 -14.79 13.26 11.98
N LEU A 36 -15.71 13.41 12.93
CA LEU A 36 -15.59 12.80 14.26
C LEU A 36 -16.15 11.38 14.32
N PHE A 37 -17.15 11.02 13.51
CA PHE A 37 -17.83 9.73 13.64
C PHE A 37 -17.75 8.87 12.37
N PHE A 38 -18.01 9.42 11.20
CA PHE A 38 -18.10 8.62 9.97
C PHE A 38 -16.74 8.24 9.42
N VAL A 39 -15.77 9.17 9.41
CA VAL A 39 -14.38 8.91 9.00
C VAL A 39 -13.75 7.77 9.83
N PRO A 40 -13.70 7.82 11.17
CA PRO A 40 -13.12 6.73 11.96
C PRO A 40 -13.93 5.43 11.86
N ALA A 41 -15.26 5.49 11.75
CA ALA A 41 -16.09 4.29 11.58
C ALA A 41 -15.83 3.60 10.24
N ALA A 42 -15.68 4.35 9.15
CA ALA A 42 -15.35 3.81 7.83
C ALA A 42 -13.93 3.21 7.80
N LEU A 43 -12.96 3.87 8.45
CA LEU A 43 -11.62 3.30 8.61
C LEU A 43 -11.64 1.96 9.36
N ASP A 44 -12.50 1.81 10.38
CA ASP A 44 -12.67 0.56 11.11
C ASP A 44 -13.31 -0.57 10.25
N LEU A 45 -14.05 -0.25 9.17
CA LEU A 45 -14.54 -1.25 8.21
C LEU A 45 -13.43 -1.76 7.28
N ILE A 46 -12.42 -0.93 7.05
CA ILE A 46 -11.35 -1.15 6.07
C ILE A 46 -10.13 -1.83 6.70
N GLN A 47 -10.05 -1.81 8.04
CA GLN A 47 -8.89 -2.19 8.85
C GLN A 47 -8.12 -3.38 8.26
N HIS A 48 -6.86 -3.12 7.95
CA HIS A 48 -5.83 -4.13 7.72
C HIS A 48 -4.74 -3.79 8.74
N GLU A 49 -4.35 -4.74 9.59
CA GLU A 49 -3.34 -4.49 10.61
C GLU A 49 -1.99 -4.17 9.96
N ASN A 50 -1.70 -2.88 9.81
CA ASN A 50 -0.41 -2.37 9.37
C ASN A 50 -0.03 -1.10 10.15
N GLY A 51 1.22 -0.70 10.03
CA GLY A 51 1.76 0.42 10.81
C GLY A 51 1.15 1.75 10.53
N MET A 52 0.77 1.98 9.27
CA MET A 52 0.12 3.20 8.86
C MET A 52 -1.27 3.34 9.51
N PHE A 53 -2.06 2.27 9.55
CA PHE A 53 -3.36 2.28 10.23
C PHE A 53 -3.22 2.53 11.74
N ARG A 54 -2.18 1.96 12.37
CA ARG A 54 -1.87 2.24 13.79
C ARG A 54 -1.51 3.70 13.99
N LEU A 55 -0.67 4.27 13.13
CA LEU A 55 -0.30 5.69 13.16
C LEU A 55 -1.54 6.59 13.00
N ILE A 56 -2.39 6.34 12.01
CA ILE A 56 -3.67 7.03 11.81
C ILE A 56 -4.53 6.95 13.08
N SER A 57 -4.63 5.77 13.69
CA SER A 57 -5.42 5.56 14.91
C SER A 57 -4.89 6.31 16.12
N VAL A 58 -3.57 6.44 16.25
CA VAL A 58 -2.90 7.19 17.34
C VAL A 58 -3.01 8.70 17.11
N CYS A 59 -2.92 9.17 15.87
CA CYS A 59 -3.04 10.58 15.52
C CYS A 59 -4.50 11.09 15.58
N PHE A 60 -5.50 10.22 15.43
CA PHE A 60 -6.91 10.61 15.35
C PHE A 60 -7.39 11.54 16.47
N PRO A 61 -7.13 11.29 17.78
CA PRO A 61 -7.60 12.18 18.84
C PRO A 61 -7.14 13.63 18.67
N TYR A 62 -5.89 13.83 18.25
CA TYR A 62 -5.34 15.18 18.02
C TYR A 62 -5.97 15.83 16.80
N ALA A 63 -6.15 15.07 15.72
CA ALA A 63 -6.83 15.54 14.52
C ALA A 63 -8.30 15.89 14.79
N ALA A 64 -9.02 15.09 15.58
CA ALA A 64 -10.40 15.31 15.98
C ALA A 64 -10.58 16.61 16.80
N CYS A 65 -9.72 16.82 17.81
CA CYS A 65 -9.69 18.07 18.55
C CYS A 65 -9.42 19.25 17.61
N SER A 66 -8.42 19.13 16.72
CA SER A 66 -8.08 20.18 15.77
C SER A 66 -9.24 20.49 14.81
N ALA A 67 -9.93 19.50 14.27
CA ALA A 67 -11.09 19.70 13.42
C ALA A 67 -12.20 20.49 14.14
N SER A 68 -12.52 20.12 15.39
CA SER A 68 -13.52 20.84 16.20
C SER A 68 -13.09 22.29 16.48
N LEU A 69 -11.83 22.50 16.89
CA LEU A 69 -11.27 23.82 17.13
C LEU A 69 -11.23 24.68 15.86
N SER A 70 -11.02 24.07 14.68
CA SER A 70 -11.01 24.78 13.40
C SER A 70 -12.35 25.41 13.07
N LEU A 71 -13.47 24.73 13.38
CA LEU A 71 -14.82 25.23 13.14
C LEU A 71 -15.30 26.16 14.27
N LEU A 72 -14.91 25.87 15.52
CA LEU A 72 -15.21 26.73 16.66
C LEU A 72 -14.59 28.13 16.51
N PHE A 73 -13.31 28.19 16.13
CA PHE A 73 -12.54 29.42 16.06
C PHE A 73 -12.30 29.93 14.64
N HIS A 74 -12.88 29.27 13.63
CA HIS A 74 -12.65 29.58 12.20
C HIS A 74 -11.15 29.68 11.85
N SER A 75 -10.34 28.75 12.35
CA SER A 75 -8.87 28.87 12.38
C SER A 75 -8.18 28.02 11.29
N PRO A 76 -7.41 28.66 10.37
CA PRO A 76 -6.60 27.97 9.36
C PRO A 76 -5.55 27.03 9.94
N LEU A 77 -4.98 27.38 11.10
CA LEU A 77 -3.94 26.55 11.72
C LEU A 77 -4.51 25.18 12.11
N PHE A 78 -5.70 25.19 12.71
CA PHE A 78 -6.35 23.95 13.15
C PHE A 78 -6.93 23.14 11.98
N SER A 79 -7.44 23.79 10.93
CA SER A 79 -7.89 23.08 9.72
C SER A 79 -6.72 22.50 8.92
N LEU A 80 -5.53 23.12 8.95
CA LEU A 80 -4.31 22.56 8.34
C LEU A 80 -3.90 21.23 8.98
N VAL A 81 -3.99 21.11 10.30
CA VAL A 81 -3.71 19.83 11.00
C VAL A 81 -4.71 18.75 10.56
N TRP A 82 -5.99 19.10 10.39
CA TRP A 82 -6.98 18.16 9.84
C TRP A 82 -6.65 17.79 8.39
N LEU A 83 -6.24 18.75 7.55
CA LEU A 83 -5.79 18.48 6.18
C LEU A 83 -4.60 17.51 6.17
N CYS A 84 -3.57 17.72 6.99
CA CYS A 84 -2.45 16.79 7.12
C CYS A 84 -2.92 15.38 7.53
N TYR A 85 -3.86 15.28 8.46
CA TYR A 85 -4.44 14.00 8.88
C TYR A 85 -5.17 13.29 7.74
N THR A 86 -5.99 14.01 6.96
CA THR A 86 -6.65 13.44 5.77
C THR A 86 -5.64 13.02 4.69
N GLY A 87 -4.54 13.76 4.51
CA GLY A 87 -3.42 13.39 3.64
C GLY A 87 -2.75 12.07 4.06
N MET A 88 -2.61 11.85 5.37
CA MET A 88 -2.13 10.58 5.93
C MET A 88 -3.07 9.41 5.59
N ILE A 89 -4.38 9.62 5.63
CA ILE A 89 -5.39 8.63 5.24
C ILE A 89 -5.32 8.34 3.73
N ALA A 90 -5.14 9.36 2.89
CA ALA A 90 -4.96 9.16 1.45
C ALA A 90 -3.67 8.41 1.12
N LEU A 91 -2.56 8.69 1.83
CA LEU A 91 -1.33 7.91 1.69
C LEU A 91 -1.56 6.44 2.04
N TYR A 92 -2.32 6.15 3.09
CA TYR A 92 -2.73 4.77 3.41
C TYR A 92 -3.54 4.13 2.27
N GLY A 93 -4.49 4.85 1.68
CA GLY A 93 -5.22 4.40 0.49
C GLY A 93 -4.32 4.14 -0.72
N ALA A 94 -3.38 5.05 -1.01
CA ALA A 94 -2.42 4.93 -2.10
C ALA A 94 -1.49 3.71 -1.94
N LEU A 95 -1.00 3.47 -0.72
CA LEU A 95 -0.16 2.32 -0.40
C LEU A 95 -0.94 1.01 -0.57
N ARG A 96 -2.20 0.96 -0.14
CA ARG A 96 -3.07 -0.22 -0.35
C ARG A 96 -3.33 -0.49 -1.82
N LEU A 97 -3.61 0.56 -2.60
CA LEU A 97 -3.81 0.45 -4.04
C LEU A 97 -2.54 -0.05 -4.74
N TRP A 98 -1.37 0.41 -4.29
CA TRP A 98 -0.06 -0.02 -4.77
C TRP A 98 0.23 -1.48 -4.44
N GLU A 99 0.04 -1.88 -3.19
CA GLU A 99 0.27 -3.26 -2.71
C GLU A 99 -0.50 -4.30 -3.52
N ARG A 100 -1.72 -3.91 -3.95
CA ARG A 100 -2.65 -4.74 -4.71
C ARG A 100 -2.58 -4.52 -6.22
N GLU A 101 -1.77 -3.56 -6.66
CA GLU A 101 -1.49 -3.26 -8.06
C GLU A 101 -2.76 -3.03 -8.92
N GLY A 102 -3.82 -2.49 -8.30
CA GLY A 102 -5.11 -2.23 -8.94
C GLY A 102 -5.89 -3.49 -9.41
N ARG A 103 -5.59 -4.68 -8.88
CA ARG A 103 -6.19 -5.96 -9.32
C ARG A 103 -7.68 -6.12 -8.97
N SER A 104 -8.14 -5.41 -7.96
CA SER A 104 -9.48 -5.56 -7.39
C SER A 104 -10.22 -4.24 -7.54
N LEU A 105 -11.26 -4.23 -8.37
CA LEU A 105 -12.06 -3.03 -8.60
C LEU A 105 -12.82 -2.61 -7.34
N GLU A 106 -13.24 -3.58 -6.52
CA GLU A 106 -13.85 -3.29 -5.21
C GLU A 106 -12.88 -2.67 -4.21
N GLU A 107 -11.62 -3.13 -4.17
CA GLU A 107 -10.61 -2.49 -3.34
C GLU A 107 -10.23 -1.11 -3.90
N ALA A 108 -10.12 -0.96 -5.23
CA ALA A 108 -9.89 0.34 -5.86
C ALA A 108 -11.04 1.33 -5.55
N SER A 109 -12.28 0.86 -5.44
CA SER A 109 -13.42 1.66 -4.99
C SER A 109 -13.22 2.14 -3.55
N ILE A 110 -12.86 1.24 -2.62
CA ILE A 110 -12.55 1.60 -1.23
C ILE A 110 -11.40 2.60 -1.16
N ASP A 111 -10.30 2.32 -1.87
CA ASP A 111 -9.08 3.12 -1.87
C ASP A 111 -9.35 4.52 -2.47
N SER A 112 -10.21 4.62 -3.49
CA SER A 112 -10.62 5.92 -4.04
C SER A 112 -11.33 6.81 -3.03
N GLY A 113 -12.15 6.24 -2.15
CA GLY A 113 -12.78 6.98 -1.06
C GLY A 113 -11.73 7.62 -0.16
N LEU A 114 -10.71 6.86 0.23
CA LEU A 114 -9.59 7.36 1.06
C LEU A 114 -8.80 8.47 0.33
N LEU A 115 -8.60 8.34 -0.98
CA LEU A 115 -7.89 9.32 -1.81
C LEU A 115 -8.68 10.63 -2.00
N TYR A 116 -10.01 10.60 -1.89
CA TYR A 116 -10.84 11.80 -1.99
C TYR A 116 -10.90 12.62 -0.70
N LEU A 117 -10.63 12.02 0.46
CA LEU A 117 -10.77 12.70 1.74
C LEU A 117 -9.90 13.97 1.91
N PRO A 118 -8.64 14.04 1.42
CA PRO A 118 -7.84 15.27 1.45
C PRO A 118 -8.45 16.45 0.72
N PHE A 119 -9.24 16.22 -0.34
CA PHE A 119 -9.96 17.31 -1.00
C PHE A 119 -10.94 17.96 -0.02
N GLY A 120 -11.64 17.17 0.80
CA GLY A 120 -12.48 17.68 1.86
C GLY A 120 -11.71 18.49 2.90
N GLY A 121 -10.51 18.02 3.30
CA GLY A 121 -9.61 18.78 4.16
C GLY A 121 -9.16 20.10 3.54
N GLY A 122 -8.88 20.10 2.23
CA GLY A 122 -8.48 21.29 1.47
C GLY A 122 -9.60 22.32 1.36
N TRP A 123 -10.84 21.87 1.14
CA TRP A 123 -12.03 22.73 1.12
C TRP A 123 -12.34 23.31 2.51
N LEU A 124 -12.16 22.55 3.60
CA LEU A 124 -12.23 23.11 4.96
C LEU A 124 -11.15 24.17 5.18
N PHE A 125 -9.91 23.90 4.75
CA PHE A 125 -8.80 24.85 4.90
C PHE A 125 -9.08 26.15 4.12
N ALA A 126 -9.57 26.04 2.89
CA ALA A 126 -10.01 27.18 2.08
C ALA A 126 -11.15 27.97 2.76
N TYR A 127 -12.13 27.27 3.34
CA TYR A 127 -13.21 27.88 4.12
C TYR A 127 -12.68 28.69 5.31
N THR A 128 -11.77 28.13 6.10
CA THR A 128 -11.18 28.85 7.25
C THR A 128 -10.26 30.02 6.84
N LEU A 129 -9.73 30.00 5.62
CA LEU A 129 -8.98 31.11 5.03
C LEU A 129 -9.88 32.18 4.40
N ASN A 130 -11.20 31.97 4.39
CA ASN A 130 -12.17 32.81 3.68
C ASN A 130 -11.88 32.95 2.17
N LEU A 131 -11.33 31.91 1.55
CA LEU A 131 -11.06 31.90 0.11
C LEU A 131 -12.34 31.66 -0.69
N GLN A 132 -12.63 32.55 -1.64
CA GLN A 132 -13.68 32.38 -2.64
C GLN A 132 -13.14 31.60 -3.82
N VAL A 133 -13.11 30.27 -3.69
CA VAL A 133 -12.64 29.38 -4.76
C VAL A 133 -13.68 29.38 -5.89
N MET A 134 -13.27 29.78 -7.10
CA MET A 134 -14.15 29.84 -8.29
C MET A 134 -15.40 30.74 -8.08
N ASP A 135 -15.22 31.85 -7.36
CA ASP A 135 -16.29 32.80 -6.98
C ASP A 135 -17.46 32.18 -6.18
N PHE A 136 -17.23 31.02 -5.56
CA PHE A 136 -18.21 30.37 -4.71
C PHE A 136 -18.40 31.10 -3.38
N SER A 137 -19.65 31.14 -2.92
CA SER A 137 -19.96 31.65 -1.59
C SER A 137 -19.32 30.79 -0.49
N PRO A 138 -19.03 31.34 0.70
CA PRO A 138 -18.44 30.57 1.80
C PRO A 138 -19.25 29.31 2.17
N LEU A 139 -20.59 29.38 2.04
CA LEU A 139 -21.46 28.24 2.27
C LEU A 139 -21.24 27.13 1.23
N ILE A 140 -21.07 27.46 -0.05
CA ILE A 140 -20.78 26.47 -1.10
C ILE A 140 -19.40 25.84 -0.89
N VAL A 141 -18.38 26.63 -0.52
CA VAL A 141 -17.04 26.13 -0.16
C VAL A 141 -17.15 25.11 0.98
N LEU A 142 -17.91 25.42 2.04
CA LEU A 142 -18.13 24.52 3.18
C LEU A 142 -18.93 23.27 2.78
N LEU A 143 -19.99 23.42 1.98
CA LEU A 143 -20.78 22.29 1.49
C LEU A 143 -19.94 21.36 0.60
N THR A 144 -19.01 21.88 -0.19
CA THR A 144 -18.07 21.05 -0.95
C THR A 144 -17.19 20.23 -0.01
N ALA A 145 -16.71 20.81 1.10
CA ALA A 145 -16.01 20.05 2.14
C ALA A 145 -16.88 18.92 2.72
N VAL A 146 -18.18 19.17 2.94
CA VAL A 146 -19.15 18.15 3.38
C VAL A 146 -19.23 17.01 2.37
N HIS A 147 -19.41 17.28 1.08
CA HIS A 147 -19.53 16.23 0.06
C HIS A 147 -18.28 15.33 -0.02
N PHE A 148 -17.08 15.89 0.14
CA PHE A 148 -15.85 15.11 0.16
C PHE A 148 -15.67 14.26 1.44
N HIS A 149 -16.25 14.67 2.58
CA HIS A 149 -16.30 13.85 3.79
C HIS A 149 -17.49 12.88 3.83
N TYR A 150 -18.48 13.06 2.95
CA TYR A 150 -19.68 12.23 2.85
C TYR A 150 -19.64 11.35 1.60
N SER A 151 -20.18 11.82 0.48
CA SER A 151 -20.45 10.99 -0.68
C SER A 151 -19.17 10.54 -1.38
N ALA A 152 -18.19 11.42 -1.59
CA ALA A 152 -16.93 11.07 -2.27
C ALA A 152 -16.06 10.11 -1.44
N PHE A 153 -16.22 10.11 -0.12
CA PHE A 153 -15.48 9.24 0.79
C PHE A 153 -16.22 7.92 1.04
N LEU A 154 -17.47 7.96 1.51
CA LEU A 154 -18.20 6.79 2.03
C LEU A 154 -18.84 5.93 0.95
N ILE A 155 -19.37 6.53 -0.13
CA ILE A 155 -20.09 5.76 -1.15
C ILE A 155 -19.15 4.81 -1.92
N PRO A 156 -17.93 5.22 -2.33
CA PRO A 156 -16.96 4.27 -2.89
C PRO A 156 -16.60 3.16 -1.91
N ILE A 157 -16.48 3.46 -0.62
CA ILE A 157 -16.22 2.45 0.41
C ILE A 157 -17.37 1.43 0.47
N PHE A 158 -18.62 1.88 0.58
CA PHE A 158 -19.79 0.99 0.62
C PHE A 158 -19.95 0.17 -0.66
N ASN A 159 -19.71 0.77 -1.83
CA ASN A 159 -19.73 0.06 -3.10
C ASN A 159 -18.62 -1.01 -3.18
N GLY A 160 -17.44 -0.73 -2.65
CA GLY A 160 -16.39 -1.74 -2.54
C GLY A 160 -16.71 -2.86 -1.53
N MET A 161 -17.38 -2.56 -0.41
CA MET A 161 -17.87 -3.60 0.50
C MET A 161 -18.89 -4.52 -0.18
N LEU A 162 -19.77 -3.96 -1.02
CA LEU A 162 -20.66 -4.74 -1.89
C LEU A 162 -19.87 -5.58 -2.89
N GLY A 163 -18.84 -5.02 -3.51
CA GLY A 163 -17.96 -5.74 -4.44
C GLY A 163 -17.24 -6.94 -3.82
N ARG A 164 -16.84 -6.87 -2.55
CA ARG A 164 -16.29 -8.01 -1.80
C ARG A 164 -17.29 -9.15 -1.62
N LYS A 165 -18.59 -8.85 -1.63
CA LYS A 165 -19.67 -9.82 -1.45
C LYS A 165 -20.13 -10.49 -2.75
N LEU A 166 -19.91 -9.84 -3.89
CA LEU A 166 -20.34 -10.35 -5.19
C LEU A 166 -19.49 -11.56 -5.61
N LYS A 167 -20.13 -12.72 -5.78
CA LYS A 167 -19.48 -13.96 -6.26
C LYS A 167 -18.94 -13.84 -7.68
N LYS A 168 -19.67 -13.13 -8.55
CA LYS A 168 -19.28 -12.84 -9.93
C LYS A 168 -19.42 -11.34 -10.18
N LYS A 169 -18.33 -10.70 -10.58
CA LYS A 169 -18.30 -9.27 -10.91
C LYS A 169 -18.56 -9.13 -12.40
N GLY A 170 -19.81 -8.87 -12.74
CA GLY A 170 -20.24 -8.64 -14.13
C GLY A 170 -19.94 -7.22 -14.59
N LEU A 171 -20.23 -6.96 -15.88
CA LEU A 171 -20.08 -5.65 -16.51
C LEU A 171 -20.85 -4.54 -15.76
N LEU A 172 -22.04 -4.86 -15.23
CA LEU A 172 -22.86 -3.92 -14.47
C LEU A 172 -22.13 -3.40 -13.22
N TYR A 173 -21.55 -4.28 -12.41
CA TYR A 173 -20.78 -3.88 -11.23
C TYR A 173 -19.57 -3.04 -11.62
N ALA A 174 -18.89 -3.42 -12.71
CA ALA A 174 -17.73 -2.66 -13.20
C ALA A 174 -18.12 -1.24 -13.62
N ALA A 175 -19.19 -1.08 -14.41
CA ALA A 175 -19.70 0.21 -14.86
C ALA A 175 -20.15 1.09 -13.68
N VAL A 176 -20.96 0.53 -12.77
CA VAL A 176 -21.42 1.22 -11.54
C VAL A 176 -20.24 1.70 -10.71
N THR A 177 -19.23 0.85 -10.52
CA THR A 177 -18.07 1.19 -9.68
C THR A 177 -17.23 2.30 -10.30
N TRP A 178 -16.95 2.22 -11.61
CA TRP A 178 -16.23 3.29 -12.31
C TRP A 178 -16.97 4.62 -12.27
N LEU A 179 -18.29 4.61 -12.49
CA LEU A 179 -19.10 5.81 -12.38
C LEU A 179 -19.02 6.38 -10.96
N ILE A 180 -19.23 5.58 -9.91
CA ILE A 180 -19.11 6.02 -8.51
C ILE A 180 -17.74 6.64 -8.22
N MET A 181 -16.66 6.02 -8.70
CA MET A 181 -15.30 6.51 -8.48
C MET A 181 -15.01 7.83 -9.19
N LEU A 182 -15.56 8.05 -10.38
CA LEU A 182 -15.28 9.24 -11.19
C LEU A 182 -16.27 10.39 -10.93
N SER A 183 -17.48 10.09 -10.47
CA SER A 183 -18.55 11.07 -10.27
C SER A 183 -18.17 12.29 -9.42
N PRO A 184 -17.42 12.18 -8.29
CA PRO A 184 -17.01 13.38 -7.54
C PRO A 184 -16.27 14.41 -8.38
N LEU A 185 -15.39 13.97 -9.29
CA LEU A 185 -14.66 14.85 -10.20
C LEU A 185 -15.57 15.43 -11.30
N PHE A 186 -16.42 14.60 -11.90
CA PHE A 186 -17.35 15.06 -12.94
C PHE A 186 -18.37 16.07 -12.41
N ILE A 187 -18.90 15.86 -11.21
CA ILE A 187 -19.82 16.79 -10.55
C ILE A 187 -19.08 18.10 -10.23
N ALA A 188 -17.85 18.03 -9.68
CA ALA A 188 -17.04 19.22 -9.42
C ALA A 188 -16.77 20.05 -10.69
N ILE A 189 -16.49 19.40 -11.82
CA ILE A 189 -16.35 20.07 -13.13
C ILE A 189 -17.68 20.68 -13.56
N GLY A 190 -18.79 19.95 -13.40
CA GLY A 190 -20.14 20.41 -13.75
C GLY A 190 -20.53 21.70 -13.03
N ILE A 191 -20.46 21.70 -11.70
CA ILE A 191 -20.82 22.87 -10.88
C ILE A 191 -19.92 24.08 -11.14
N SER A 192 -18.65 23.85 -11.54
CA SER A 192 -17.67 24.92 -11.73
C SER A 192 -17.72 25.54 -13.12
N PHE A 193 -18.02 24.75 -14.16
CA PHE A 193 -17.81 25.18 -15.56
C PHE A 193 -19.03 25.07 -16.45
N SER A 194 -19.99 24.16 -16.20
CA SER A 194 -21.11 23.96 -17.11
C SER A 194 -22.32 23.30 -16.46
N LYS A 195 -23.45 24.03 -16.46
CA LYS A 195 -24.75 23.53 -15.99
C LYS A 195 -25.22 22.29 -16.75
N THR A 196 -24.85 22.14 -18.03
CA THR A 196 -25.17 20.94 -18.82
C THR A 196 -24.37 19.73 -18.33
N ILE A 197 -23.08 19.93 -18.05
CA ILE A 197 -22.21 18.88 -17.49
C ILE A 197 -22.71 18.50 -16.09
N ASP A 198 -23.15 19.47 -15.28
CA ASP A 198 -23.72 19.21 -13.95
C ASP A 198 -24.91 18.24 -14.00
N VAL A 199 -25.94 18.54 -14.80
CA VAL A 199 -27.12 17.66 -14.92
C VAL A 199 -26.75 16.27 -15.42
N ILE A 200 -25.87 16.17 -16.41
CA ILE A 200 -25.40 14.87 -16.94
C ILE A 200 -24.62 14.10 -15.87
N ALA A 201 -23.70 14.76 -15.16
CA ALA A 201 -22.90 14.14 -14.11
C ALA A 201 -23.77 13.62 -12.96
N VAL A 202 -24.76 14.40 -12.52
CA VAL A 202 -25.71 14.00 -11.49
C VAL A 202 -26.60 12.85 -11.96
N ALA A 203 -27.06 12.85 -13.21
CA ALA A 203 -27.86 11.76 -13.79
C ALA A 203 -27.06 10.44 -13.93
N LEU A 204 -25.79 10.52 -14.34
CA LEU A 204 -24.90 9.36 -14.38
C LEU A 204 -24.62 8.82 -12.97
N TYR A 205 -24.40 9.70 -12.00
CA TYR A 205 -24.18 9.30 -10.61
C TYR A 205 -25.43 8.63 -10.03
N LEU A 206 -26.63 9.22 -10.24
CA LEU A 206 -27.90 8.62 -9.83
C LEU A 206 -28.06 7.21 -10.42
N SER A 207 -27.79 7.05 -11.71
CA SER A 207 -27.87 5.75 -12.40
C SER A 207 -26.92 4.72 -11.78
N ALA A 208 -25.71 5.14 -11.40
CA ALA A 208 -24.74 4.29 -10.71
C ALA A 208 -25.22 3.89 -9.30
N LEU A 209 -25.79 4.83 -8.53
CA LEU A 209 -26.34 4.54 -7.20
C LEU A 209 -27.54 3.60 -7.24
N TYR A 210 -28.43 3.76 -8.23
CA TYR A 210 -29.54 2.84 -8.47
C TYR A 210 -29.02 1.44 -8.84
N GLY A 211 -28.01 1.36 -9.72
CA GLY A 211 -27.35 0.11 -10.04
C GLY A 211 -26.69 -0.57 -8.83
N SER A 212 -26.03 0.21 -7.97
CA SER A 212 -25.43 -0.28 -6.72
C SER A 212 -26.50 -0.78 -5.74
N GLY A 213 -27.61 -0.05 -5.58
CA GLY A 213 -28.75 -0.45 -4.75
C GLY A 213 -29.44 -1.73 -5.26
N PHE A 214 -29.60 -1.87 -6.57
CA PHE A 214 -30.09 -3.10 -7.19
C PHE A 214 -29.14 -4.28 -6.94
N LEU A 215 -27.83 -4.09 -7.13
CA LEU A 215 -26.84 -5.12 -6.84
C LEU A 215 -26.85 -5.51 -5.34
N ALA A 216 -27.02 -4.55 -4.44
CA ALA A 216 -27.15 -4.81 -3.01
C ALA A 216 -28.40 -5.64 -2.66
N SER A 217 -29.54 -5.41 -3.32
CA SER A 217 -30.79 -6.11 -3.03
C SER A 217 -30.78 -7.59 -3.44
N ILE A 218 -30.04 -7.92 -4.51
CA ILE A 218 -29.87 -9.30 -5.01
C ILE A 218 -28.66 -10.03 -4.40
N THR A 219 -27.81 -9.32 -3.65
CA THR A 219 -26.63 -9.90 -3.01
C THR A 219 -27.00 -10.67 -1.74
N ALA A 220 -26.42 -11.85 -1.55
CA ALA A 220 -26.64 -12.66 -0.36
C ALA A 220 -25.80 -12.16 0.83
N PHE A 221 -26.44 -11.91 1.97
CA PHE A 221 -25.82 -11.52 3.23
C PHE A 221 -25.77 -12.70 4.21
N LYS A 222 -24.73 -12.75 5.03
CA LYS A 222 -24.64 -13.71 6.14
C LYS A 222 -25.58 -13.29 7.27
N ASN A 223 -25.70 -11.99 7.52
CA ASN A 223 -26.51 -11.44 8.60
C ASN A 223 -27.78 -10.74 8.06
N SER A 224 -28.96 -11.20 8.47
CA SER A 224 -30.24 -10.61 8.03
C SER A 224 -30.44 -9.17 8.52
N ALA A 225 -29.93 -8.81 9.70
CA ALA A 225 -29.96 -7.43 10.17
C ALA A 225 -29.05 -6.53 9.32
N ALA A 226 -27.86 -7.03 8.97
CA ALA A 226 -26.95 -6.31 8.06
C ALA A 226 -27.62 -6.02 6.71
N ARG A 227 -28.29 -7.04 6.13
CA ARG A 227 -29.06 -6.89 4.89
C ARG A 227 -30.12 -5.80 5.00
N ARG A 228 -30.91 -5.79 6.08
CA ARG A 228 -31.97 -4.77 6.28
C ARG A 228 -31.38 -3.37 6.35
N PHE A 229 -30.30 -3.16 7.10
CA PHE A 229 -29.65 -1.86 7.21
C PHE A 229 -29.05 -1.37 5.89
N VAL A 230 -28.39 -2.25 5.14
CA VAL A 230 -27.81 -1.89 3.83
C VAL A 230 -28.90 -1.58 2.81
N ILE A 231 -29.96 -2.40 2.71
CA ILE A 231 -31.08 -2.15 1.78
C ILE A 231 -31.82 -0.86 2.14
N PHE A 232 -32.09 -0.63 3.43
CA PHE A 232 -32.70 0.61 3.89
C PHE A 232 -31.87 1.83 3.50
N SER A 233 -30.55 1.78 3.78
CA SER A 233 -29.62 2.83 3.37
C SER A 233 -29.64 3.09 1.86
N SER A 234 -29.54 2.03 1.04
CA SER A 234 -29.56 2.15 -0.42
C SER A 234 -30.87 2.74 -0.92
N PHE A 235 -32.01 2.32 -0.38
CA PHE A 235 -33.32 2.83 -0.77
C PHE A 235 -33.49 4.31 -0.39
N THR A 236 -33.09 4.70 0.82
CA THR A 236 -33.09 6.11 1.24
C THR A 236 -32.18 6.95 0.34
N LEU A 237 -30.98 6.46 0.01
CA LEU A 237 -30.05 7.16 -0.88
C LEU A 237 -30.63 7.36 -2.28
N MET A 238 -31.34 6.36 -2.83
CA MET A 238 -32.01 6.47 -4.13
C MET A 238 -33.07 7.57 -4.14
N ILE A 239 -33.82 7.72 -3.04
CA ILE A 239 -34.80 8.80 -2.90
C ILE A 239 -34.10 10.16 -2.79
N THR A 240 -33.10 10.29 -1.91
CA THR A 240 -32.47 11.58 -1.63
C THR A 240 -31.65 12.10 -2.81
N ILE A 241 -31.04 11.23 -3.62
CA ILE A 241 -30.30 11.66 -4.83
C ILE A 241 -31.24 12.13 -5.94
N ALA A 242 -32.49 11.66 -5.98
CA ALA A 242 -33.48 12.16 -6.93
C ALA A 242 -33.75 13.67 -6.72
N PHE A 243 -33.75 14.14 -5.47
CA PHE A 243 -33.84 15.58 -5.18
C PHE A 243 -32.65 16.37 -5.74
N SER A 244 -31.43 15.81 -5.71
CA SER A 244 -30.26 16.45 -6.31
C SER A 244 -30.38 16.59 -7.83
N LEU A 245 -30.97 15.59 -8.51
CA LEU A 245 -31.24 15.69 -9.96
C LEU A 245 -32.30 16.75 -10.24
N ILE A 246 -33.38 16.80 -9.46
CA ILE A 246 -34.43 17.82 -9.59
C ILE A 246 -33.86 19.23 -9.35
N TYR A 247 -32.97 19.39 -8.37
CA TYR A 247 -32.26 20.63 -8.09
C TYR A 247 -31.38 21.05 -9.28
N SER A 248 -30.50 20.16 -9.73
CA SER A 248 -29.58 20.42 -10.85
C SER A 248 -30.34 20.76 -12.14
N TYR A 249 -31.42 20.02 -12.44
CA TYR A 249 -32.29 20.29 -13.58
C TYR A 249 -33.00 21.65 -13.47
N GLY A 250 -33.44 22.03 -12.27
CA GLY A 250 -34.00 23.36 -12.00
C GLY A 250 -33.00 24.48 -12.29
N VAL A 251 -31.77 24.35 -11.80
CA VAL A 251 -30.66 25.30 -12.06
C VAL A 251 -30.35 25.40 -13.56
N PHE A 252 -30.34 24.27 -14.26
CA PHE A 252 -30.15 24.23 -15.72
C PHE A 252 -31.26 24.98 -16.47
N ARG A 253 -32.52 24.87 -16.04
CA ARG A 253 -33.67 25.59 -16.60
C ARG A 253 -33.78 27.06 -16.14
N GLY A 254 -32.90 27.51 -15.25
CA GLY A 254 -32.97 28.85 -14.64
C GLY A 254 -34.13 29.03 -13.67
N ARG A 255 -34.72 27.93 -13.17
CA ARG A 255 -35.82 27.91 -12.19
C ARG A 255 -35.42 27.04 -11.01
N THR A 256 -34.86 27.64 -9.96
CA THR A 256 -34.45 26.92 -8.76
C THR A 256 -35.65 26.24 -8.11
N THR A 257 -35.63 24.91 -8.04
CA THR A 257 -36.70 24.08 -7.48
C THR A 257 -36.61 23.96 -5.96
N PHE A 258 -35.39 23.91 -5.43
CA PHE A 258 -35.10 23.89 -4.00
C PHE A 258 -34.03 24.94 -3.66
N THR A 259 -34.12 25.52 -2.48
CA THR A 259 -33.07 26.36 -1.89
C THR A 259 -31.92 25.50 -1.36
N ILE A 260 -30.75 26.12 -1.19
CA ILE A 260 -29.59 25.45 -0.59
C ILE A 260 -29.93 24.98 0.85
N GLN A 261 -30.69 25.78 1.60
CA GLN A 261 -31.10 25.42 2.95
C GLN A 261 -32.01 24.20 2.97
N GLU A 262 -33.02 24.14 2.10
CA GLU A 262 -33.88 22.95 1.96
C GLU A 262 -33.04 21.71 1.61
N MET A 263 -32.09 21.82 0.68
CA MET A 263 -31.18 20.73 0.31
C MET A 263 -30.34 20.24 1.49
N ILE A 264 -29.89 21.12 2.39
CA ILE A 264 -29.19 20.72 3.62
C ILE A 264 -30.07 19.80 4.48
N TRP A 265 -31.37 20.08 4.59
CA TRP A 265 -32.29 19.28 5.41
C TRP A 265 -32.75 18.00 4.71
N ILE A 266 -33.28 18.09 3.48
CA ILE A 266 -33.92 16.95 2.80
C ILE A 266 -32.91 15.96 2.19
N HIS A 267 -31.72 16.45 1.85
CA HIS A 267 -30.66 15.62 1.27
C HIS A 267 -29.51 15.43 2.28
N GLY A 268 -28.94 16.52 2.80
CA GLY A 268 -27.79 16.45 3.71
C GLY A 268 -28.06 15.68 5.01
N LEU A 269 -29.02 16.14 5.81
CA LEU A 269 -29.36 15.53 7.09
C LEU A 269 -29.90 14.10 6.94
N VAL A 270 -30.81 13.89 5.97
CA VAL A 270 -31.37 12.56 5.68
C VAL A 270 -30.26 11.59 5.25
N ASN A 271 -29.26 12.04 4.49
CA ASN A 271 -28.12 11.18 4.15
C ASN A 271 -27.24 10.86 5.37
N ALA A 272 -27.03 11.82 6.28
CA ALA A 272 -26.27 11.57 7.51
C ALA A 272 -26.89 10.44 8.35
N PHE A 273 -28.19 10.53 8.62
CA PHE A 273 -28.87 9.62 9.55
C PHE A 273 -29.55 8.42 8.88
N GLY A 274 -30.16 8.62 7.71
CA GLY A 274 -30.90 7.59 6.98
C GLY A 274 -30.06 6.75 6.02
N VAL A 275 -28.90 7.26 5.57
CA VAL A 275 -28.01 6.52 4.65
C VAL A 275 -26.77 6.03 5.38
N ILE A 276 -25.97 6.94 5.96
CA ILE A 276 -24.62 6.62 6.42
C ILE A 276 -24.63 5.74 7.68
N ILE A 277 -25.40 6.09 8.70
CA ILE A 277 -25.45 5.31 9.95
C ILE A 277 -25.94 3.86 9.68
N PRO A 278 -27.06 3.64 8.95
CA PRO A 278 -27.46 2.30 8.55
C PRO A 278 -26.42 1.57 7.71
N ALA A 279 -25.80 2.22 6.71
CA ALA A 279 -24.76 1.59 5.90
C ALA A 279 -23.55 1.15 6.75
N LEU A 280 -23.00 2.04 7.58
CA LEU A 280 -21.87 1.73 8.46
C LEU A 280 -22.22 0.57 9.40
N THR A 281 -23.42 0.57 9.98
CA THR A 281 -23.90 -0.49 10.86
C THR A 281 -24.04 -1.81 10.10
N GLY A 282 -24.68 -1.78 8.93
CA GLY A 282 -24.89 -2.95 8.09
C GLY A 282 -23.59 -3.59 7.64
N TRP A 283 -22.65 -2.79 7.10
CA TRP A 283 -21.35 -3.28 6.67
C TRP A 283 -20.48 -3.76 7.82
N ARG A 284 -20.57 -3.15 9.00
CA ARG A 284 -19.90 -3.65 10.21
C ARG A 284 -20.43 -5.00 10.67
N LEU A 285 -21.76 -5.19 10.62
CA LEU A 285 -22.39 -6.46 10.98
C LEU A 285 -22.09 -7.58 9.96
N GLU A 286 -21.98 -7.25 8.68
CA GLU A 286 -21.64 -8.22 7.63
C GLU A 286 -20.13 -8.54 7.59
N SER A 287 -19.27 -7.55 7.84
CA SER A 287 -17.81 -7.64 7.86
C SER A 287 -17.22 -8.43 6.66
N PRO A 288 -17.43 -7.98 5.41
CA PRO A 288 -16.85 -8.65 4.25
C PRO A 288 -15.32 -8.47 4.23
N GLY A 289 -14.60 -9.59 4.39
CA GLY A 289 -13.14 -9.62 4.30
C GLY A 289 -12.63 -9.41 2.86
N PRO A 290 -11.36 -9.00 2.67
CA PRO A 290 -10.76 -8.90 1.35
C PRO A 290 -10.67 -10.29 0.70
N GLY A 291 -10.86 -10.37 -0.63
CA GLY A 291 -10.78 -11.64 -1.36
C GLY A 291 -9.36 -12.24 -1.46
N CYS A 292 -8.33 -11.49 -1.07
CA CYS A 292 -6.93 -11.92 -1.09
C CYS A 292 -6.15 -11.10 -0.06
N GLU A 293 -6.05 -11.57 1.18
CA GLU A 293 -5.09 -11.05 2.15
C GLU A 293 -3.80 -11.86 2.04
N ARG A 294 -2.70 -11.23 1.65
CA ARG A 294 -1.37 -11.84 1.83
C ARG A 294 -1.10 -11.96 3.33
N ARG A 295 -0.83 -13.16 3.85
CA ARG A 295 -0.32 -13.38 5.21
C ARG A 295 1.13 -12.86 5.30
N GLN A 296 1.28 -11.54 5.43
CA GLN A 296 2.60 -10.90 5.44
C GLN A 296 3.37 -11.15 6.76
N GLY A 297 2.71 -11.50 7.86
CA GLY A 297 3.39 -11.63 9.16
C GLY A 297 4.25 -12.90 9.30
N GLU A 298 3.83 -14.02 8.71
CA GLU A 298 4.49 -15.33 8.90
C GLU A 298 5.73 -15.54 8.01
N THR A 299 5.90 -14.68 6.99
CA THR A 299 6.96 -14.80 5.99
C THR A 299 8.06 -13.75 6.16
N MET A 300 7.98 -12.87 7.16
CA MET A 300 8.95 -11.78 7.35
C MET A 300 9.92 -12.11 8.49
N SER A 301 11.16 -11.66 8.36
CA SER A 301 12.15 -11.77 9.44
C SER A 301 11.82 -10.78 10.56
N ASN A 302 11.93 -11.25 11.80
CA ASN A 302 11.85 -10.45 13.03
C ASN A 302 13.20 -9.83 13.42
N ILE A 303 14.27 -10.06 12.64
CA ILE A 303 15.59 -9.48 12.89
C ILE A 303 15.66 -8.10 12.23
N TYR A 304 15.49 -7.05 13.03
CA TYR A 304 15.68 -5.67 12.61
C TYR A 304 17.14 -5.25 12.80
N GLY A 305 17.65 -4.41 11.89
CA GLY A 305 19.01 -3.89 12.00
C GLY A 305 19.12 -2.76 13.03
N THR A 306 20.34 -2.55 13.53
CA THR A 306 20.71 -1.36 14.31
C THR A 306 21.41 -0.33 13.40
N TRP A 307 21.89 0.79 13.96
CA TRP A 307 22.63 1.80 13.18
C TRP A 307 23.81 1.22 12.40
N LYS A 308 24.52 0.24 12.96
CA LYS A 308 25.63 -0.47 12.33
C LYS A 308 25.30 -1.96 12.26
N ILE A 309 25.20 -2.48 11.05
CA ILE A 309 25.08 -3.90 10.74
C ILE A 309 26.50 -4.45 10.66
N GLY A 310 27.16 -4.40 9.51
CA GLY A 310 28.52 -4.93 9.35
C GLY A 310 28.61 -6.46 9.55
N ALA A 311 29.77 -7.03 9.24
CA ALA A 311 30.00 -8.48 9.30
C ALA A 311 29.82 -9.07 10.71
N ASP A 312 30.12 -8.30 11.75
CA ASP A 312 30.00 -8.71 13.15
C ASP A 312 28.57 -8.61 13.72
N PHE A 313 27.58 -8.18 12.91
CA PHE A 313 26.20 -7.95 13.36
C PHE A 313 25.61 -9.14 14.10
N LEU A 314 25.70 -10.33 13.50
CA LEU A 314 25.07 -11.54 14.03
C LEU A 314 25.75 -12.00 15.32
N HIS A 315 27.07 -11.89 15.40
CA HIS A 315 27.83 -12.17 16.60
C HIS A 315 27.47 -11.19 17.72
N ARG A 316 27.48 -9.87 17.45
CA ARG A 316 27.13 -8.82 18.43
C ARG A 316 25.73 -8.98 19.02
N HIS A 317 24.78 -9.46 18.23
CA HIS A 317 23.39 -9.63 18.68
C HIS A 317 23.08 -11.07 19.15
N ARG A 318 24.08 -11.96 19.22
CA ARG A 318 23.95 -13.37 19.61
C ARG A 318 22.86 -14.08 18.80
N LEU A 319 22.97 -13.96 17.47
CA LEU A 319 22.05 -14.55 16.50
C LEU A 319 22.67 -15.75 15.77
N GLN A 320 23.96 -16.02 15.96
CA GLN A 320 24.66 -17.14 15.33
C GLN A 320 24.33 -18.46 16.03
N THR A 321 24.25 -19.53 15.26
CA THR A 321 24.11 -20.90 15.74
C THR A 321 25.24 -21.78 15.18
N ASP A 322 25.47 -22.94 15.80
CA ASP A 322 26.46 -23.93 15.33
C ASP A 322 25.99 -24.70 14.08
N SER A 323 24.86 -24.31 13.48
CA SER A 323 24.33 -24.92 12.27
C SER A 323 25.21 -24.56 11.07
N SER A 324 25.80 -25.58 10.44
CA SER A 324 26.62 -25.42 9.23
C SER A 324 25.76 -25.56 7.97
N TYR A 325 25.90 -24.62 7.05
CA TYR A 325 25.24 -24.64 5.73
C TYR A 325 26.30 -24.52 4.63
N GLN A 326 26.17 -25.29 3.56
CA GLN A 326 27.13 -25.26 2.44
C GLN A 326 26.74 -24.24 1.35
N GLY A 327 25.46 -23.84 1.30
CA GLY A 327 24.92 -22.91 0.31
C GLY A 327 23.73 -22.11 0.77
N LEU A 328 23.12 -21.40 -0.18
CA LEU A 328 21.94 -20.55 0.02
C LEU A 328 20.64 -21.34 0.10
N ALA A 329 20.63 -22.56 -0.46
CA ALA A 329 19.54 -23.51 -0.38
C ALA A 329 20.10 -24.88 0.05
N ASP A 330 19.29 -25.68 0.74
CA ASP A 330 19.66 -27.06 1.09
C ASP A 330 19.53 -27.98 -0.13
N ASP A 331 18.47 -27.79 -0.91
CA ASP A 331 18.18 -28.53 -2.14
C ASP A 331 17.33 -27.65 -3.06
N MET A 332 17.78 -27.45 -4.30
CA MET A 332 17.05 -26.66 -5.29
C MET A 332 15.77 -27.35 -5.78
N SER A 333 15.64 -28.67 -5.61
CA SER A 333 14.43 -29.43 -5.93
C SER A 333 13.22 -28.99 -5.09
N ALA A 334 13.43 -28.47 -3.88
CA ALA A 334 12.38 -27.94 -3.02
C ALA A 334 11.64 -26.73 -3.62
N PHE A 335 12.23 -26.08 -4.63
CA PHE A 335 11.63 -24.97 -5.37
C PHE A 335 10.82 -25.40 -6.60
N GLN A 336 10.69 -26.71 -6.86
CA GLN A 336 9.96 -27.24 -7.99
C GLN A 336 8.53 -26.71 -8.03
N SER A 337 8.15 -26.16 -9.18
CA SER A 337 6.82 -25.63 -9.43
C SER A 337 6.50 -25.69 -10.91
N LYS A 338 5.29 -25.28 -11.30
CA LYS A 338 4.93 -25.18 -12.73
C LYS A 338 5.89 -24.30 -13.53
N GLY A 339 6.47 -23.28 -12.90
CA GLY A 339 7.40 -22.34 -13.53
C GLY A 339 8.87 -22.69 -13.40
N PHE A 340 9.23 -23.62 -12.51
CA PHE A 340 10.62 -24.00 -12.24
C PHE A 340 10.75 -25.53 -12.15
N GLN A 341 11.50 -26.09 -13.09
CA GLN A 341 11.87 -27.51 -13.12
C GLN A 341 13.41 -27.55 -13.05
N PRO A 342 14.00 -28.13 -11.98
CA PRO A 342 15.44 -28.20 -11.81
C PRO A 342 16.15 -28.83 -13.02
N GLU A 343 15.51 -29.81 -13.67
CA GLU A 343 16.04 -30.55 -14.82
C GLU A 343 16.22 -29.67 -16.07
N LYS A 344 15.54 -28.52 -16.13
CA LYS A 344 15.63 -27.56 -17.24
C LYS A 344 16.73 -26.52 -17.06
N VAL A 345 17.48 -26.57 -15.96
CA VAL A 345 18.54 -25.62 -15.64
C VAL A 345 19.88 -26.34 -15.64
N SER A 346 20.96 -25.63 -15.99
CA SER A 346 22.31 -26.21 -15.92
C SER A 346 22.61 -26.77 -14.50
N PRO A 347 23.16 -27.99 -14.38
CA PRO A 347 23.57 -28.57 -13.10
C PRO A 347 24.56 -27.70 -12.33
N LEU A 348 25.39 -26.92 -13.04
CA LEU A 348 26.35 -26.01 -12.41
C LEU A 348 25.65 -24.87 -11.65
N ILE A 349 24.46 -24.44 -12.11
CA ILE A 349 23.67 -23.42 -11.42
C ILE A 349 23.09 -24.00 -10.13
N LEU A 350 22.58 -25.24 -10.15
CA LEU A 350 22.06 -25.91 -8.95
C LEU A 350 23.16 -26.08 -7.91
N ASP A 351 24.32 -26.59 -8.33
CA ASP A 351 25.51 -26.75 -7.50
C ASP A 351 25.98 -25.43 -6.88
N PHE A 352 25.87 -24.31 -7.61
CA PHE A 352 26.19 -22.99 -7.04
C PHE A 352 25.27 -22.58 -5.89
N TYR A 353 23.96 -22.85 -5.94
CA TYR A 353 23.04 -22.48 -4.87
C TYR A 353 23.14 -23.42 -3.65
N GLU A 354 23.48 -24.69 -3.86
CA GLU A 354 23.63 -25.72 -2.82
C GLU A 354 25.01 -25.68 -2.15
N HIS A 355 26.05 -25.31 -2.89
CA HIS A 355 27.45 -25.25 -2.43
C HIS A 355 28.08 -23.87 -2.64
N THR A 356 27.34 -22.80 -2.34
CA THR A 356 27.78 -21.41 -2.59
C THR A 356 29.12 -21.06 -1.95
N ALA A 357 29.48 -21.70 -0.83
CA ALA A 357 30.77 -21.51 -0.16
C ALA A 357 31.99 -21.87 -1.05
N ASP A 358 31.83 -22.74 -2.04
CA ASP A 358 32.90 -23.22 -2.94
C ASP A 358 33.16 -22.28 -4.13
N TYR A 359 32.36 -21.23 -4.26
CA TYR A 359 32.41 -20.30 -5.37
C TYR A 359 32.97 -18.94 -4.96
N SER A 360 33.68 -18.30 -5.89
CA SER A 360 34.10 -16.91 -5.81
C SER A 360 33.26 -16.08 -6.75
N LEU A 361 32.86 -14.88 -6.29
CA LEU A 361 32.02 -13.96 -7.04
C LEU A 361 32.76 -12.64 -7.26
N THR A 362 32.70 -12.16 -8.50
CA THR A 362 33.07 -10.79 -8.82
C THR A 362 31.87 -10.05 -9.41
N ALA A 363 31.68 -8.80 -9.03
CA ALA A 363 30.54 -7.99 -9.45
C ALA A 363 31.00 -6.74 -10.19
N GLU A 364 30.25 -6.36 -11.22
CA GLU A 364 30.37 -5.07 -11.90
C GLU A 364 29.03 -4.33 -11.77
N ILE A 365 29.09 -3.12 -11.22
CA ILE A 365 27.92 -2.38 -10.75
C ILE A 365 27.72 -1.15 -11.64
N SER A 366 26.55 -1.05 -12.26
CA SER A 366 26.21 -0.01 -13.22
C SER A 366 24.94 0.73 -12.77
N TRP A 367 25.13 1.94 -12.26
CA TRP A 367 24.04 2.86 -11.91
C TRP A 367 23.56 3.64 -13.13
N ARG A 368 22.24 3.75 -13.30
CA ARG A 368 21.65 4.57 -14.36
C ARG A 368 21.88 6.06 -14.09
N PRO A 369 22.10 6.90 -15.12
CA PRO A 369 22.48 8.31 -14.93
C PRO A 369 21.55 9.10 -14.02
N TRP A 370 20.23 8.90 -14.16
CA TRP A 370 19.21 9.59 -13.36
C TRP A 370 19.25 9.23 -11.87
N PHE A 371 19.80 8.07 -11.50
CA PHE A 371 19.88 7.59 -10.12
C PHE A 371 21.25 7.84 -9.47
N LYS A 372 22.28 8.21 -10.24
CA LYS A 372 23.64 8.43 -9.73
C LYS A 372 23.72 9.44 -8.57
N PRO A 373 23.01 10.59 -8.58
CA PRO A 373 23.06 11.52 -7.45
C PRO A 373 22.56 10.90 -6.15
N LEU A 374 21.45 10.15 -6.23
CA LEU A 374 20.88 9.46 -5.08
C LEU A 374 21.78 8.32 -4.59
N ALA A 375 22.40 7.58 -5.51
CA ALA A 375 23.37 6.52 -5.19
C ALA A 375 24.61 7.09 -4.45
N HIS A 376 25.10 8.26 -4.85
CA HIS A 376 26.22 8.92 -4.19
C HIS A 376 25.88 9.32 -2.75
N MET A 377 24.71 9.92 -2.54
CA MET A 377 24.22 10.24 -1.18
C MET A 377 24.03 8.97 -0.34
N TYR A 378 23.47 7.92 -0.95
CA TYR A 378 23.27 6.63 -0.28
C TYR A 378 24.60 5.97 0.12
N GLN A 379 25.67 6.16 -0.64
CA GLN A 379 26.99 5.58 -0.36
C GLN A 379 27.54 6.02 1.00
N LEU A 380 27.32 7.27 1.40
CA LEU A 380 27.75 7.80 2.70
C LEU A 380 27.04 7.12 3.86
N ILE A 381 25.76 6.82 3.67
CA ILE A 381 24.92 6.14 4.66
C ILE A 381 25.27 4.65 4.69
N SER A 382 25.30 3.98 3.53
CA SER A 382 25.56 2.54 3.42
C SER A 382 26.93 2.14 3.93
N ARG A 383 27.94 3.02 3.77
CA ARG A 383 29.28 2.80 4.33
C ARG A 383 29.27 2.80 5.86
N LYS A 384 28.51 3.72 6.47
CA LYS A 384 28.38 3.80 7.93
C LYS A 384 27.54 2.65 8.50
N THR A 385 26.48 2.26 7.79
CA THR A 385 25.60 1.18 8.24
C THR A 385 26.18 -0.20 7.98
N GLY A 386 27.08 -0.35 7.00
CA GLY A 386 27.67 -1.64 6.62
C GLY A 386 26.63 -2.59 6.01
N GLN A 387 25.74 -2.05 5.17
CA GLN A 387 24.63 -2.80 4.56
C GLN A 387 24.26 -2.19 3.20
N ILE A 388 24.11 -3.04 2.18
CA ILE A 388 23.90 -2.68 0.76
C ILE A 388 24.95 -1.64 0.31
N HIS A 389 26.21 -1.82 0.74
CA HIS A 389 27.33 -0.99 0.30
C HIS A 389 27.88 -1.48 -1.03
N LEU A 390 27.11 -1.20 -2.10
CA LEU A 390 27.45 -1.61 -3.48
C LEU A 390 28.54 -0.74 -4.11
N GLY A 391 28.91 0.38 -3.49
CA GLY A 391 29.90 1.31 -4.05
C GLY A 391 29.44 1.99 -5.36
N THR A 392 30.19 3.01 -5.76
CA THR A 392 29.99 3.77 -7.02
C THR A 392 31.19 3.66 -7.97
N LYS A 393 32.25 2.95 -7.54
CA LYS A 393 33.45 2.75 -8.35
C LYS A 393 33.13 1.85 -9.54
N THR A 394 33.54 2.30 -10.72
CA THR A 394 33.50 1.53 -11.96
C THR A 394 34.59 0.46 -11.96
N GLY A 395 34.25 -0.75 -12.36
CA GLY A 395 35.17 -1.88 -12.45
C GLY A 395 34.68 -3.13 -11.73
N ARG A 396 35.41 -4.22 -11.95
CA ARG A 396 35.12 -5.52 -11.34
C ARG A 396 35.65 -5.53 -9.90
N GLN A 397 34.80 -5.89 -8.95
CA GLN A 397 35.14 -5.98 -7.53
C GLN A 397 34.95 -7.40 -7.03
N THR A 398 35.94 -7.94 -6.33
CA THR A 398 35.85 -9.26 -5.69
C THR A 398 35.04 -9.14 -4.41
N MET A 399 34.14 -10.10 -4.20
CA MET A 399 33.31 -10.19 -3.01
C MET A 399 33.56 -11.53 -2.34
N ASP A 400 34.27 -11.49 -1.22
CA ASP A 400 34.43 -12.66 -0.37
C ASP A 400 33.14 -12.88 0.42
N GLY A 401 32.70 -14.12 0.46
CA GLY A 401 31.44 -14.53 1.06
C GLY A 401 31.65 -15.59 2.13
N GLU A 402 30.98 -15.42 3.25
CA GLU A 402 30.89 -16.41 4.34
C GLU A 402 29.43 -16.75 4.60
N ILE A 403 29.15 -18.04 4.86
CA ILE A 403 27.81 -18.54 5.18
C ILE A 403 27.79 -19.00 6.63
N ILE A 404 26.85 -18.46 7.41
CA ILE A 404 26.74 -18.71 8.85
C ILE A 404 25.30 -19.09 9.22
N GLY A 405 25.12 -20.05 10.13
CA GLY A 405 23.82 -20.39 10.68
C GLY A 405 23.22 -19.28 11.56
N VAL A 406 21.90 -19.09 11.48
CA VAL A 406 21.18 -18.06 12.24
C VAL A 406 20.04 -18.69 13.03
N ASP A 407 19.83 -18.17 14.24
CA ASP A 407 18.75 -18.57 15.13
C ASP A 407 17.38 -18.32 14.48
N SER A 408 16.80 -19.41 13.99
CA SER A 408 15.50 -19.43 13.31
C SER A 408 14.34 -19.08 14.24
N ALA A 409 14.44 -19.37 15.55
CA ALA A 409 13.39 -19.01 16.50
C ALA A 409 13.32 -17.48 16.71
N ARG A 410 14.47 -16.81 16.71
CA ARG A 410 14.54 -15.34 16.78
C ARG A 410 14.21 -14.65 15.46
N ASP A 411 14.56 -15.26 14.34
CA ASP A 411 14.17 -14.74 13.02
C ASP A 411 12.67 -14.91 12.74
N GLY A 412 12.07 -16.02 13.18
CA GLY A 412 10.67 -16.37 12.92
C GLY A 412 10.46 -17.19 11.65
N ARG A 413 11.44 -17.25 10.74
CA ARG A 413 11.45 -18.13 9.56
C ARG A 413 12.24 -19.41 9.85
N LYS A 414 12.12 -20.42 8.98
CA LYS A 414 12.74 -21.75 9.16
C LYS A 414 14.07 -21.86 8.42
N ASN A 415 15.02 -22.59 9.01
CA ASN A 415 16.34 -22.88 8.44
C ASN A 415 17.04 -21.60 7.94
N VAL A 416 17.16 -20.61 8.81
CA VAL A 416 17.71 -19.30 8.44
C VAL A 416 19.23 -19.37 8.40
N ARG A 417 19.81 -18.84 7.33
CA ARG A 417 21.26 -18.77 7.11
C ARG A 417 21.64 -17.39 6.62
N ALA A 418 22.76 -16.87 7.10
CA ALA A 418 23.28 -15.58 6.68
C ALA A 418 24.35 -15.76 5.60
N TRP A 419 24.25 -14.97 4.54
CA TRP A 419 25.37 -14.74 3.64
C TRP A 419 25.93 -13.36 3.90
N ILE A 420 27.14 -13.32 4.44
CA ILE A 420 27.89 -12.10 4.73
C ILE A 420 28.87 -11.90 3.59
N ARG A 421 28.84 -10.72 2.97
CA ARG A 421 29.80 -10.36 1.92
C ARG A 421 30.66 -9.17 2.31
N THR A 422 31.96 -9.28 2.09
CA THR A 422 32.95 -8.20 2.27
C THR A 422 33.64 -7.87 0.96
N ASN A 423 33.99 -6.60 0.77
CA ASN A 423 34.80 -6.18 -0.37
C ASN A 423 36.29 -6.43 -0.10
N GLU A 424 37.13 -6.19 -1.11
CA GLU A 424 38.60 -6.33 -1.04
C GLU A 424 39.26 -5.48 0.06
N VAL A 425 38.59 -4.42 0.53
CA VAL A 425 39.07 -3.52 1.59
C VAL A 425 38.59 -3.98 2.98
N GLY A 426 37.84 -5.08 3.07
CA GLY A 426 37.25 -5.61 4.30
C GLY A 426 35.98 -4.89 4.76
N GLU A 427 35.43 -3.96 3.96
CA GLU A 427 34.15 -3.32 4.26
C GLU A 427 33.00 -4.27 3.91
N THR A 428 32.01 -4.35 4.79
CA THR A 428 30.82 -5.21 4.58
C THR A 428 29.94 -4.64 3.46
N VAL A 429 29.76 -5.42 2.40
CA VAL A 429 28.85 -5.11 1.29
C VAL A 429 27.42 -5.33 1.75
N PHE A 430 27.10 -6.52 2.29
CA PHE A 430 25.80 -6.78 2.90
C PHE A 430 25.82 -8.00 3.82
N VAL A 431 24.81 -8.05 4.69
CA VAL A 431 24.41 -9.23 5.47
C VAL A 431 22.98 -9.58 5.06
N ALA A 432 22.80 -10.73 4.42
CA ALA A 432 21.51 -11.18 3.91
C ALA A 432 21.10 -12.52 4.53
N LEU A 433 19.89 -12.60 5.06
CA LEU A 433 19.34 -13.74 5.77
C LEU A 433 18.41 -14.54 4.84
N TYR A 434 18.90 -15.66 4.36
CA TYR A 434 18.22 -16.56 3.44
C TYR A 434 17.35 -17.58 4.18
N SER A 435 16.15 -17.77 3.65
CA SER A 435 15.17 -18.77 4.05
C SER A 435 14.34 -19.15 2.81
N ALA A 436 13.55 -20.22 2.91
CA ALA A 436 12.49 -20.51 1.97
C ALA A 436 11.13 -20.52 2.67
N HIS A 437 10.06 -20.26 1.92
CA HIS A 437 8.69 -20.51 2.39
C HIS A 437 7.81 -20.94 1.22
N THR A 438 6.75 -21.68 1.52
CA THR A 438 5.82 -22.20 0.52
C THR A 438 4.44 -21.60 0.72
N HIS A 439 3.86 -21.06 -0.34
CA HIS A 439 2.51 -20.53 -0.38
C HIS A 439 1.83 -20.97 -1.69
N ASP A 440 0.58 -21.44 -1.61
CA ASP A 440 -0.18 -21.95 -2.77
C ASP A 440 0.61 -22.92 -3.67
N HIS A 441 1.31 -23.88 -3.05
CA HIS A 441 2.17 -24.88 -3.74
C HIS A 441 3.37 -24.30 -4.52
N ILE A 442 3.74 -23.04 -4.27
CA ILE A 442 4.93 -22.41 -4.83
C ILE A 442 5.89 -22.12 -3.67
N THR A 443 7.13 -22.59 -3.80
CA THR A 443 8.19 -22.26 -2.84
C THR A 443 8.97 -21.05 -3.35
N TYR A 444 9.12 -20.05 -2.48
CA TYR A 444 9.79 -18.79 -2.76
C TYR A 444 11.11 -18.70 -2.01
N MET A 445 12.11 -18.09 -2.64
CA MET A 445 13.34 -17.68 -1.97
C MET A 445 13.07 -16.39 -1.18
N ASN A 446 13.32 -16.43 0.12
CA ASN A 446 12.98 -15.36 1.05
C ASN A 446 14.26 -14.80 1.67
N ILE A 447 14.61 -13.58 1.27
CA ILE A 447 15.90 -12.96 1.56
C ILE A 447 15.65 -11.71 2.39
N ALA A 448 16.00 -11.73 3.67
CA ALA A 448 15.82 -10.59 4.56
C ALA A 448 17.13 -9.85 4.78
N LEU A 449 17.13 -8.54 4.58
CA LEU A 449 18.26 -7.65 4.78
C LEU A 449 17.95 -6.73 5.96
N PRO A 450 18.57 -6.96 7.14
CA PRO A 450 18.42 -6.05 8.27
C PRO A 450 18.89 -4.64 7.89
N LEU A 451 18.01 -3.65 8.04
CA LEU A 451 18.29 -2.23 7.81
C LEU A 451 18.20 -1.47 9.14
N PRO A 452 18.72 -0.23 9.27
CA PRO A 452 18.57 0.52 10.51
C PRO A 452 17.10 0.62 10.95
N PHE A 453 16.80 0.08 12.13
CA PHE A 453 15.47 0.01 12.75
C PHE A 453 14.38 -0.67 11.92
N SER A 454 14.78 -1.44 10.91
CA SER A 454 13.88 -2.05 9.93
C SER A 454 14.50 -3.31 9.31
N ASN A 455 13.75 -3.97 8.44
CA ASN A 455 14.20 -5.13 7.69
C ASN A 455 13.59 -5.05 6.29
N MET A 456 14.40 -5.24 5.26
CA MET A 456 13.94 -5.32 3.89
C MET A 456 13.95 -6.78 3.42
N THR A 457 12.79 -7.34 3.11
CA THR A 457 12.65 -8.71 2.63
C THR A 457 12.38 -8.74 1.13
N GLY A 458 13.27 -9.35 0.36
CA GLY A 458 13.05 -9.73 -1.03
C GLY A 458 12.49 -11.15 -1.11
N ILE A 459 11.27 -11.30 -1.62
CA ILE A 459 10.65 -12.59 -1.94
C ILE A 459 10.77 -12.80 -3.44
N LEU A 460 11.54 -13.81 -3.84
CA LEU A 460 11.83 -14.14 -5.23
C LEU A 460 11.17 -15.46 -5.62
N LYS A 461 10.46 -15.42 -6.75
CA LYS A 461 9.90 -16.61 -7.40
C LYS A 461 10.93 -17.19 -8.38
N PRO A 462 11.35 -18.45 -8.20
CA PRO A 462 12.22 -19.14 -9.16
C PRO A 462 11.48 -19.53 -10.43
N LYS A 463 12.17 -19.44 -11.57
CA LYS A 463 11.71 -19.86 -12.89
C LYS A 463 12.84 -20.45 -13.72
N ALA A 464 12.51 -21.41 -14.58
CA ALA A 464 13.44 -22.01 -15.53
C ALA A 464 13.04 -21.64 -16.96
N GLU A 465 13.94 -21.03 -17.72
CA GLU A 465 13.72 -20.63 -19.12
C GLU A 465 15.04 -20.81 -19.89
N ASP A 466 15.02 -21.58 -20.99
CA ASP A 466 16.16 -21.81 -21.88
C ASP A 466 17.49 -22.16 -21.18
N GLY A 467 17.48 -23.10 -20.23
CA GLY A 467 18.69 -23.49 -19.47
C GLY A 467 19.11 -22.50 -18.38
N CYS A 468 18.43 -21.36 -18.27
CA CYS A 468 18.73 -20.30 -17.32
C CYS A 468 17.81 -20.38 -16.09
N LEU A 469 18.36 -20.01 -14.93
CA LEU A 469 17.57 -19.75 -13.73
C LEU A 469 17.21 -18.27 -13.68
N ILE A 470 15.92 -17.98 -13.55
CA ILE A 470 15.40 -16.64 -13.35
C ILE A 470 14.83 -16.55 -11.93
N LEU A 471 15.31 -15.60 -11.13
CA LEU A 471 14.69 -15.25 -9.86
C LEU A 471 14.05 -13.88 -10.02
N THR A 472 12.76 -13.74 -9.75
CA THR A 472 12.06 -12.46 -9.94
C THR A 472 11.20 -12.10 -8.74
N SER A 473 11.23 -10.82 -8.36
CA SER A 473 10.32 -10.26 -7.35
C SER A 473 9.06 -9.64 -7.99
N SER A 474 8.91 -9.75 -9.30
CA SER A 474 7.77 -9.22 -10.06
C SER A 474 7.55 -10.04 -11.33
N ASP A 475 6.40 -10.69 -11.44
CA ASP A 475 6.06 -11.52 -12.60
C ASP A 475 4.99 -10.89 -13.51
N LYS A 476 4.60 -11.55 -14.61
CA LYS A 476 3.44 -11.15 -15.42
C LYS A 476 2.14 -11.30 -14.60
N ARG A 477 1.14 -10.44 -14.86
CA ARG A 477 -0.09 -10.30 -14.05
C ARG A 477 -0.80 -11.64 -13.75
N SER A 478 -0.78 -12.61 -14.67
CA SER A 478 -1.48 -13.90 -14.57
C SER A 478 -0.78 -15.00 -13.75
N ASP A 479 0.48 -14.80 -13.34
CA ASP A 479 1.31 -15.82 -12.66
C ASP A 479 1.97 -15.25 -11.38
N ARG A 480 1.37 -14.20 -10.79
CA ARG A 480 1.90 -13.59 -9.54
C ARG A 480 1.40 -14.30 -8.29
N GLY A 481 2.29 -14.51 -7.31
CA GLY A 481 1.96 -14.94 -5.95
C GLY A 481 2.62 -14.02 -4.90
N ASP A 482 3.42 -14.56 -3.97
CA ASP A 482 4.00 -13.80 -2.85
C ASP A 482 5.24 -12.97 -3.20
N GLU A 483 5.71 -13.00 -4.44
CA GLU A 483 6.90 -12.26 -4.85
C GLU A 483 6.75 -10.74 -4.72
N GLY A 484 7.83 -10.10 -4.28
CA GLY A 484 7.87 -8.67 -4.00
C GLY A 484 9.02 -8.29 -3.09
N ILE A 485 9.27 -6.99 -2.97
CA ILE A 485 10.23 -6.44 -2.01
C ILE A 485 9.42 -5.70 -0.95
N PHE A 486 9.67 -6.00 0.31
CA PHE A 486 8.90 -5.51 1.45
C PHE A 486 9.82 -4.85 2.47
N LEU A 487 9.33 -3.81 3.14
CA LEU A 487 10.00 -3.16 4.26
C LEU A 487 9.17 -3.40 5.52
N SER A 488 9.72 -4.17 6.44
CA SER A 488 9.18 -4.43 7.77
C SER A 488 9.80 -3.46 8.77
N THR A 489 8.96 -2.79 9.54
CA THR A 489 9.33 -1.86 10.62
C THR A 489 8.56 -2.22 11.89
N GLY A 490 8.92 -1.63 13.03
CA GLY A 490 8.13 -1.78 14.26
C GLY A 490 6.68 -1.28 14.16
N THR A 491 6.36 -0.52 13.11
CA THR A 491 4.98 -0.11 12.82
C THR A 491 4.25 -1.18 12.01
N GLY A 492 4.89 -1.80 11.03
CA GLY A 492 4.32 -2.85 10.19
C GLY A 492 5.14 -3.09 8.92
N THR A 493 4.62 -3.93 8.03
CA THR A 493 5.24 -4.30 6.76
C THR A 493 4.58 -3.58 5.59
N PHE A 494 5.40 -3.09 4.66
CA PHE A 494 4.96 -2.32 3.48
C PHE A 494 5.61 -2.88 2.22
N LYS A 495 4.86 -3.06 1.14
CA LYS A 495 5.48 -3.40 -0.16
C LYS A 495 6.17 -2.16 -0.73
N LEU A 496 7.46 -2.28 -1.04
CA LEU A 496 8.23 -1.21 -1.66
C LEU A 496 7.93 -1.11 -3.16
N PRO A 497 8.10 0.07 -3.77
CA PRO A 497 7.98 0.25 -5.22
C PRO A 497 9.22 -0.25 -5.97
N LEU A 498 9.83 -1.32 -5.46
CA LEU A 498 11.01 -1.96 -6.01
C LEU A 498 10.63 -3.26 -6.68
N ALA A 499 11.31 -3.57 -7.77
CA ALA A 499 11.31 -4.91 -8.34
C ALA A 499 12.75 -5.30 -8.68
N GLU A 500 13.02 -6.59 -8.65
CA GLU A 500 14.30 -7.14 -9.06
C GLU A 500 14.15 -8.43 -9.87
N ARG A 501 15.13 -8.68 -10.71
CA ARG A 501 15.21 -9.88 -11.56
C ARG A 501 16.67 -10.28 -11.72
N PHE A 502 16.94 -11.53 -11.39
CA PHE A 502 18.19 -12.22 -11.66
C PHE A 502 18.01 -13.14 -12.85
N ILE A 503 18.98 -13.15 -13.75
CA ILE A 503 19.07 -14.14 -14.85
C ILE A 503 20.45 -14.77 -14.74
N ILE A 504 20.49 -16.03 -14.33
CA ILE A 504 21.71 -16.81 -14.15
C ILE A 504 21.83 -17.78 -15.32
N LYS A 505 22.98 -17.77 -15.99
CA LYS A 505 23.30 -18.62 -17.13
C LYS A 505 24.70 -19.19 -17.00
N GLU A 506 24.91 -20.39 -17.54
CA GLU A 506 26.25 -20.94 -17.71
C GLU A 506 26.93 -20.29 -18.93
N GLN A 507 28.21 -19.94 -18.80
CA GLN A 507 28.99 -19.30 -19.86
C GLN A 507 30.34 -20.00 -20.05
N GLY A 508 30.41 -20.93 -21.01
CA GLY A 508 31.62 -21.69 -21.32
C GLY A 508 31.90 -22.80 -20.29
N ARG A 509 33.17 -23.25 -20.16
CA ARG A 509 33.53 -24.36 -19.26
C ARG A 509 33.59 -23.87 -17.80
N LYS A 510 32.63 -24.31 -16.97
CA LYS A 510 32.60 -24.15 -15.50
C LYS A 510 32.54 -22.69 -14.99
N ARG A 511 31.81 -21.82 -15.68
CA ARG A 511 31.60 -20.42 -15.25
C ARG A 511 30.13 -20.08 -15.33
N LEU A 512 29.65 -19.31 -14.36
CA LEU A 512 28.30 -18.74 -14.40
C LEU A 512 28.37 -17.22 -14.54
N CYS A 513 27.42 -16.68 -15.29
CA CYS A 513 27.18 -15.25 -15.40
C CYS A 513 25.78 -14.97 -14.87
N ALA A 514 25.65 -14.02 -13.96
CA ALA A 514 24.35 -13.59 -13.46
C ALA A 514 24.11 -12.10 -13.72
N HIS A 515 23.00 -11.79 -14.37
CA HIS A 515 22.56 -10.42 -14.58
C HIS A 515 21.45 -10.09 -13.57
N HIS A 516 21.73 -9.19 -12.64
CA HIS A 516 20.77 -8.66 -11.68
C HIS A 516 20.34 -7.27 -12.10
N ARG A 517 19.04 -7.07 -12.23
CA ARG A 517 18.45 -5.78 -12.62
C ARG A 517 17.47 -5.37 -11.54
N MET A 518 17.47 -4.08 -11.21
CA MET A 518 16.52 -3.51 -10.27
C MET A 518 15.76 -2.33 -10.89
N TRP A 519 14.49 -2.23 -10.52
CA TRP A 519 13.55 -1.20 -10.95
C TRP A 519 12.98 -0.49 -9.74
N LEU A 520 12.78 0.82 -9.87
CA LEU A 520 12.08 1.67 -8.92
C LEU A 520 10.92 2.33 -9.68
N PHE A 521 9.68 2.12 -9.21
CA PHE A 521 8.46 2.50 -9.93
C PHE A 521 8.42 2.02 -11.40
N GLY A 522 9.00 0.84 -11.67
CA GLY A 522 9.08 0.27 -13.02
C GLY A 522 10.16 0.88 -13.93
N ILE A 523 10.93 1.86 -13.44
CA ILE A 523 12.06 2.46 -14.16
C ILE A 523 13.35 1.79 -13.68
N ARG A 524 14.17 1.31 -14.62
CA ARG A 524 15.48 0.70 -14.30
C ARG A 524 16.39 1.74 -13.67
N PHE A 525 17.00 1.39 -12.53
CA PHE A 525 17.94 2.28 -11.83
C PHE A 525 19.32 1.66 -11.58
N LEU A 526 19.39 0.32 -11.51
CA LEU A 526 20.61 -0.42 -11.17
C LEU A 526 20.70 -1.72 -11.98
N ASP A 527 21.88 -1.97 -12.54
CA ASP A 527 22.25 -3.22 -13.19
C ASP A 527 23.55 -3.73 -12.56
N ILE A 528 23.58 -5.00 -12.16
CA ILE A 528 24.76 -5.67 -11.61
C ILE A 528 25.05 -6.91 -12.45
N GLN A 529 26.30 -7.08 -12.88
CA GLN A 529 26.77 -8.27 -13.57
C GLN A 529 27.71 -9.05 -12.66
N TYR A 530 27.32 -10.27 -12.30
CA TYR A 530 28.14 -11.17 -11.52
C TYR A 530 28.83 -12.20 -12.42
N HIS A 531 30.10 -12.45 -12.13
CA HIS A 531 30.87 -13.55 -12.69
C HIS A 531 31.23 -14.49 -11.55
N ILE A 532 30.85 -15.75 -11.71
CA ILE A 532 30.90 -16.75 -10.64
C ILE A 532 31.74 -17.93 -11.13
N GLU A 533 32.78 -18.27 -10.38
CA GLU A 533 33.70 -19.37 -10.69
C GLU A 533 33.96 -20.21 -9.44
N LYS A 534 34.18 -21.52 -9.58
CA LYS A 534 34.64 -22.35 -8.46
C LYS A 534 36.02 -21.88 -7.98
N LYS A 535 36.24 -21.81 -6.68
CA LYS A 535 37.50 -21.32 -6.07
C LYS A 535 38.73 -22.06 -6.62
N ASP A 536 38.68 -23.37 -6.79
CA ASP A 536 39.78 -24.16 -7.38
C ASP A 536 40.18 -23.72 -8.80
N SER A 537 39.19 -23.27 -9.58
CA SER A 537 39.41 -22.80 -10.95
C SER A 537 39.89 -21.35 -10.99
N ALA A 538 39.45 -20.52 -10.03
CA ALA A 538 39.89 -19.14 -9.87
C ALA A 538 41.36 -19.06 -9.44
N VAL A 539 41.77 -19.87 -8.44
CA VAL A 539 43.16 -19.92 -7.94
C VAL A 539 44.14 -20.36 -9.02
N LYS A 540 43.79 -21.38 -9.81
CA LYS A 540 44.62 -21.82 -10.95
C LYS A 540 44.82 -20.71 -11.99
N ARG A 541 43.80 -19.89 -12.25
CA ARG A 541 43.88 -18.78 -13.21
C ARG A 541 44.69 -17.60 -12.69
N ALA A 542 44.51 -17.25 -11.42
CA ALA A 542 45.29 -16.17 -10.79
C ALA A 542 46.80 -16.49 -10.82
N LYS A 543 47.18 -17.76 -10.64
CA LYS A 543 48.57 -18.21 -10.85
C LYS A 543 49.04 -17.99 -12.28
N ILE A 544 48.27 -18.46 -13.28
CA ILE A 544 48.65 -18.33 -14.70
C ILE A 544 48.76 -16.85 -15.13
N ALA A 545 47.88 -15.98 -14.65
CA ALA A 545 47.90 -14.55 -14.99
C ALA A 545 49.03 -13.75 -14.33
N ASN A 546 49.57 -14.23 -13.20
CA ASN A 546 50.76 -13.64 -12.57
C ASN A 546 52.08 -14.17 -13.15
N GLU A 547 52.03 -15.28 -13.89
CA GLU A 547 53.18 -15.90 -14.57
C GLU A 547 53.33 -15.45 -16.03
N SER A 548 52.41 -14.63 -16.54
CA SER A 548 52.38 -14.03 -17.89
C SER A 548 52.54 -12.51 -17.83
#